data_AF-A0A509E9J3-F1
#
_entry.id   AF-A0A509E9J3-F1
#
_cell.length_a   1.000
_cell.length_b   1.000
_cell.length_c   1.000
_cell.angle_alpha   90.00
_cell.angle_beta   90.00
_cell.angle_gamma   90.00
#
_symmetry.space_group_name_H-M   'P 1'
#
loop_
_entity.id
_entity.type
_entity.pdbx_description
1 polymer ?
#
loop_
_entity_poly.entity_id
_entity_poly.type
_entity_poly.pdbx_seq_one_letter_code
_entity_poly.pdbx_strand_id
1 'polypeptide(L)'
;MIEPASDTAIPALMQGLINIDDPQALVNAHAAAVAAGQGPLAEQVARFAAHLGQELRATTARVDHDVRHTHESSHEELWAESDAAVDKLRILEGVPALKAAIDMLPEDDVAEIWGMYGPYDDGEDE
;
A
#
# COMPACT_ATOMS: atom_id res chain seq x y z
N MET A 1 -26.17 29.62 10.33
CA MET A 1 -25.26 29.20 9.25
C MET A 1 -24.30 28.22 9.88
N ILE A 2 -24.46 26.92 9.60
CA ILE A 2 -23.57 25.88 10.12
C ILE A 2 -22.59 25.58 8.98
N GLU A 3 -21.32 25.85 9.22
CA GLU A 3 -20.21 25.59 8.30
C GLU A 3 -20.04 24.07 8.11
N PRO A 4 -19.74 23.56 6.90
CA PRO A 4 -19.46 22.14 6.71
C PRO A 4 -18.05 21.82 7.22
N ALA A 5 -17.95 21.38 8.48
CA ALA A 5 -16.77 20.73 9.03
C ALA A 5 -16.64 19.28 8.50
N SER A 6 -16.71 19.09 7.18
CA SER A 6 -16.92 17.77 6.57
C SER A 6 -15.68 17.19 5.89
N ASP A 7 -14.69 18.01 5.51
CA ASP A 7 -13.53 17.51 4.74
C ASP A 7 -12.43 16.90 5.62
N THR A 8 -12.26 17.38 6.86
CA THR A 8 -11.16 16.93 7.74
C THR A 8 -11.57 15.90 8.79
N ALA A 9 -12.88 15.69 9.00
CA ALA A 9 -13.39 14.78 10.02
C ALA A 9 -13.38 13.29 9.58
N ILE A 10 -13.48 13.03 8.27
CA ILE A 10 -13.46 11.67 7.71
C ILE A 10 -12.06 11.01 7.77
N PRO A 11 -10.94 11.71 7.47
CA PRO A 11 -9.59 11.17 7.67
C PRO A 11 -9.34 10.67 9.11
N ALA A 12 -9.81 11.43 10.11
CA ALA A 12 -9.64 11.10 11.52
C ALA A 12 -10.53 9.93 11.98
N LEU A 13 -11.71 9.76 11.38
CA LEU A 13 -12.59 8.62 11.65
C LEU A 13 -12.03 7.31 11.07
N MET A 14 -11.33 7.37 9.94
CA MET A 14 -10.75 6.17 9.31
C MET A 14 -9.48 5.68 10.02
N GLN A 15 -8.63 6.59 10.52
CA GLN A 15 -7.42 6.24 11.28
C GLN A 15 -7.67 5.42 12.56
N GLY A 16 -8.90 5.42 13.09
CA GLY A 16 -9.27 4.61 14.28
C GLY A 16 -10.17 3.39 14.00
N LEU A 17 -10.74 3.26 12.79
CA LEU A 17 -11.77 2.24 12.48
C LEU A 17 -11.35 1.24 11.41
N ILE A 18 -10.38 1.57 10.56
CA ILE A 18 -9.91 0.70 9.49
C ILE A 18 -8.45 0.38 9.73
N ASN A 19 -8.13 -0.91 9.76
CA ASN A 19 -6.74 -1.35 9.73
C ASN A 19 -6.19 -1.07 8.32
N ILE A 20 -5.41 -0.01 8.19
CA ILE A 20 -4.82 0.42 6.91
C ILE A 20 -3.73 -0.54 6.41
N ASP A 21 -3.21 -1.41 7.27
CA ASP A 21 -2.22 -2.44 6.92
C ASP A 21 -2.88 -3.77 6.48
N ASP A 22 -4.22 -3.84 6.53
CA ASP A 22 -5.00 -4.99 6.08
C ASP A 22 -5.62 -4.73 4.70
N PRO A 23 -5.10 -5.37 3.63
CA PRO A 23 -5.63 -5.25 2.28
C PRO A 23 -7.12 -5.56 2.17
N GLN A 24 -7.61 -6.55 2.93
CA GLN A 24 -9.01 -6.95 2.85
C GLN A 24 -9.91 -5.90 3.51
N ALA A 25 -9.45 -5.25 4.57
CA ALA A 25 -10.15 -4.14 5.21
C ALA A 25 -10.27 -2.95 4.24
N LEU A 26 -9.21 -2.61 3.50
CA LEU A 26 -9.22 -1.55 2.49
C LEU A 26 -10.16 -1.88 1.32
N VAL A 27 -10.13 -3.11 0.80
CA VAL A 27 -11.06 -3.57 -0.24
C VAL A 27 -12.52 -3.44 0.22
N ASN A 28 -12.81 -3.90 1.44
CA ASN A 28 -14.16 -3.84 2.01
C ASN A 28 -14.62 -2.39 2.22
N ALA A 29 -13.72 -1.52 2.70
CA ALA A 29 -14.01 -0.11 2.90
C ALA A 29 -14.26 0.63 1.58
N HIS A 30 -13.44 0.37 0.56
CA HIS A 30 -13.63 0.93 -0.77
C HIS A 30 -14.98 0.49 -1.36
N ALA A 31 -15.29 -0.82 -1.28
CA ALA A 31 -16.56 -1.35 -1.75
C ALA A 31 -17.76 -0.72 -1.01
N ALA A 32 -17.68 -0.55 0.30
CA ALA A 32 -18.71 0.09 1.11
C ALA A 32 -18.90 1.58 0.73
N ALA A 33 -17.80 2.31 0.53
CA ALA A 33 -17.84 3.71 0.13
C ALA A 33 -18.47 3.90 -1.26
N VAL A 34 -18.12 3.04 -2.22
CA VAL A 34 -18.72 3.03 -3.56
C VAL A 34 -20.21 2.72 -3.49
N ALA A 35 -20.60 1.69 -2.73
CA ALA A 35 -22.01 1.31 -2.58
C ALA A 35 -22.85 2.41 -1.91
N ALA A 36 -22.25 3.18 -1.00
CA ALA A 36 -22.88 4.32 -0.33
C ALA A 36 -22.91 5.60 -1.20
N GLY A 37 -22.32 5.59 -2.40
CA GLY A 37 -22.19 6.78 -3.25
C GLY A 37 -21.25 7.84 -2.69
N GLN A 38 -20.37 7.47 -1.75
CA GLN A 38 -19.41 8.35 -1.10
C GLN A 38 -18.11 8.40 -1.91
N GLY A 39 -18.15 9.04 -3.08
CA GLY A 39 -17.01 9.16 -3.99
C GLY A 39 -15.72 9.66 -3.31
N PRO A 40 -15.74 10.76 -2.55
CA PRO A 40 -14.54 11.26 -1.85
C PRO A 40 -13.95 10.27 -0.86
N LEU A 41 -14.80 9.48 -0.18
CA LEU A 41 -14.33 8.44 0.74
C LEU A 41 -13.68 7.28 -0.02
N ALA A 42 -14.30 6.83 -1.12
CA ALA A 42 -13.75 5.77 -1.95
C ALA A 42 -12.38 6.18 -2.52
N GLU A 43 -12.22 7.43 -2.96
CA GLU A 43 -10.95 7.96 -3.43
C GLU A 43 -9.90 8.00 -2.31
N GLN A 44 -10.28 8.39 -1.10
CA GLN A 44 -9.36 8.37 0.05
C GLN A 44 -8.91 6.95 0.40
N VAL A 45 -9.82 5.97 0.43
CA VAL A 45 -9.45 4.56 0.61
C VAL A 45 -8.52 4.09 -0.50
N ALA A 46 -8.77 4.51 -1.74
CA ALA A 46 -7.92 4.17 -2.87
C ALA A 46 -6.50 4.73 -2.73
N ARG A 47 -6.33 5.93 -2.14
CA ARG A 47 -5.00 6.48 -1.82
C ARG A 47 -4.27 5.68 -0.74
N PHE A 48 -4.97 5.23 0.32
CA PHE A 48 -4.36 4.34 1.32
C PHE A 48 -3.95 3.00 0.71
N ALA A 49 -4.79 2.41 -0.13
CA ALA A 49 -4.46 1.20 -0.88
C ALA A 49 -3.30 1.42 -1.86
N ALA A 50 -3.20 2.60 -2.47
CA ALA A 50 -2.09 2.95 -3.35
C ALA A 50 -0.76 2.97 -2.59
N HIS A 51 -0.73 3.62 -1.43
CA HIS A 51 0.45 3.66 -0.56
C HIS A 51 0.85 2.26 -0.10
N LEU A 52 -0.08 1.49 0.49
CA LEU A 52 0.20 0.11 0.91
C LEU A 52 0.64 -0.76 -0.27
N GLY A 53 0.04 -0.62 -1.44
CA GLY A 53 0.41 -1.38 -2.63
C GLY A 53 1.85 -1.10 -3.08
N GLN A 54 2.30 0.15 -3.01
CA GLN A 54 3.69 0.52 -3.32
C GLN A 54 4.66 0.05 -2.23
N GLU A 55 4.28 0.11 -0.95
CA GLU A 55 5.08 -0.47 0.15
C GLU A 55 5.31 -1.98 -0.05
N LEU A 56 4.26 -2.72 -0.43
CA LEU A 56 4.35 -4.16 -0.69
C LEU A 56 5.25 -4.45 -1.90
N ARG A 57 5.17 -3.66 -2.98
CA ARG A 57 6.07 -3.78 -4.14
C ARG A 57 7.52 -3.51 -3.76
N ALA A 58 7.77 -2.45 -3.00
CA ALA A 58 9.10 -2.10 -2.51
C ALA A 58 9.66 -3.19 -1.59
N THR A 59 8.84 -3.74 -0.70
CA THR A 59 9.19 -4.86 0.19
C THR A 59 9.57 -6.11 -0.61
N THR A 60 8.79 -6.52 -1.61
CA THR A 60 9.14 -7.65 -2.47
C THR A 60 10.46 -7.42 -3.21
N ALA A 61 10.69 -6.21 -3.71
CA ALA A 61 11.95 -5.86 -4.38
C ALA A 61 13.15 -5.91 -3.42
N ARG A 62 12.98 -5.39 -2.19
CA ARG A 62 13.99 -5.46 -1.13
C ARG A 62 14.31 -6.91 -0.76
N VAL A 63 13.29 -7.75 -0.59
CA VAL A 63 13.50 -9.15 -0.24
C VAL A 63 14.24 -9.91 -1.36
N ASP A 64 13.88 -9.70 -2.63
CA ASP A 64 14.62 -10.28 -3.76
C ASP A 64 16.10 -9.82 -3.77
N HIS A 65 16.36 -8.57 -3.44
CA HIS A 65 17.72 -8.06 -3.23
C HIS A 65 18.42 -8.76 -2.04
N ASP A 66 17.78 -8.84 -0.88
CA ASP A 66 18.35 -9.43 0.34
C ASP A 66 18.67 -10.92 0.16
N VAL A 67 17.81 -11.68 -0.53
CA VAL A 67 18.05 -13.10 -0.86
C VAL A 67 19.33 -13.28 -1.68
N ARG A 68 19.64 -12.35 -2.60
CA ARG A 68 20.86 -12.41 -3.41
C ARG A 68 22.15 -12.13 -2.61
N HIS A 69 22.03 -11.44 -1.47
CA HIS A 69 23.17 -10.97 -0.67
C HIS A 69 23.31 -11.65 0.69
N THR A 70 22.39 -12.55 1.04
CA THR A 70 22.39 -13.27 2.32
C THR A 70 22.67 -14.76 2.17
N HIS A 71 23.08 -15.40 3.26
CA HIS A 71 23.25 -16.84 3.33
C HIS A 71 21.92 -17.59 3.27
N GLU A 72 21.94 -18.79 2.66
CA GLU A 72 20.78 -19.66 2.45
C GLU A 72 19.96 -19.95 3.73
N SER A 73 20.61 -19.91 4.90
CA SER A 73 19.94 -20.09 6.20
C SER A 73 18.87 -19.05 6.52
N SER A 74 18.89 -17.90 5.85
CA SER A 74 17.91 -16.81 6.03
C SER A 74 16.87 -16.75 4.89
N HIS A 75 17.03 -17.57 3.85
CA HIS A 75 16.15 -17.52 2.68
C HIS A 75 14.70 -17.90 3.02
N GLU A 76 14.47 -18.87 3.90
CA GLU A 76 13.10 -19.29 4.24
C GLU A 76 12.26 -18.14 4.85
N GLU A 77 12.84 -17.38 5.78
CA GLU A 77 12.17 -16.23 6.41
C GLU A 77 11.92 -15.11 5.39
N LEU A 78 12.92 -14.82 4.56
CA LEU A 78 12.81 -13.83 3.48
C LEU A 78 11.74 -14.22 2.47
N TRP A 79 11.73 -15.46 1.98
CA TRP A 79 10.70 -15.93 1.06
C TRP A 79 9.30 -15.87 1.67
N ALA A 80 9.14 -16.24 2.95
CA ALA A 80 7.86 -16.11 3.64
C ALA A 80 7.38 -14.65 3.72
N GLU A 81 8.30 -13.70 3.94
CA GLU A 81 7.98 -12.27 3.91
C GLU A 81 7.53 -11.82 2.52
N SER A 82 8.27 -12.19 1.47
CA SER A 82 7.90 -11.87 0.07
C SER A 82 6.55 -12.49 -0.31
N ASP A 83 6.32 -13.75 0.03
CA ASP A 83 5.06 -14.45 -0.28
C ASP A 83 3.88 -13.74 0.40
N ALA A 84 4.03 -13.35 1.67
CA ALA A 84 3.02 -12.58 2.38
C ALA A 84 2.76 -11.22 1.72
N ALA A 85 3.81 -10.52 1.25
CA ALA A 85 3.67 -9.25 0.56
C ALA A 85 2.95 -9.41 -0.80
N VAL A 86 3.30 -10.45 -1.57
CA VAL A 86 2.67 -10.78 -2.86
C VAL A 86 1.19 -11.11 -2.69
N ASP A 87 0.83 -11.91 -1.67
CA ASP A 87 -0.56 -12.27 -1.43
C ASP A 87 -1.40 -11.06 -0.98
N LYS A 88 -0.84 -10.18 -0.15
CA LYS A 88 -1.47 -8.90 0.21
C LYS A 88 -1.68 -8.00 -1.01
N LEU A 89 -0.68 -7.90 -1.88
CA LEU A 89 -0.76 -7.09 -3.10
C LEU A 89 -1.82 -7.63 -4.05
N ARG A 90 -1.91 -8.96 -4.22
CA ARG A 90 -2.95 -9.62 -5.02
C ARG A 90 -4.36 -9.27 -4.56
N ILE A 91 -4.61 -9.14 -3.25
CA ILE A 91 -5.91 -8.73 -2.72
C ILE A 91 -6.27 -7.32 -3.20
N LEU A 92 -5.34 -6.36 -3.09
CA LEU A 92 -5.57 -4.98 -3.55
C LEU A 92 -5.77 -4.93 -5.06
N GLU A 93 -4.90 -5.59 -5.83
CA GLU A 93 -4.95 -5.59 -7.29
C GLU A 93 -6.16 -6.33 -7.88
N GLY A 94 -6.82 -7.18 -7.08
CA GLY A 94 -8.07 -7.82 -7.43
C GLY A 94 -9.22 -6.82 -7.66
N VAL A 95 -9.10 -5.59 -7.16
CA VAL A 95 -10.05 -4.50 -7.42
C VAL A 95 -9.44 -3.52 -8.44
N PRO A 96 -10.01 -3.41 -9.67
CA PRO A 96 -9.42 -2.60 -10.74
C PRO A 96 -9.17 -1.13 -10.36
N ALA A 97 -10.07 -0.52 -9.59
CA ALA A 97 -9.91 0.87 -9.14
C ALA A 97 -8.73 1.05 -8.17
N LEU A 98 -8.48 0.06 -7.30
CA LEU A 98 -7.36 0.10 -6.37
C LEU A 98 -6.04 -0.19 -7.08
N LYS A 99 -6.02 -1.17 -8.00
CA LYS A 99 -4.85 -1.41 -8.87
C LYS A 99 -4.46 -0.14 -9.62
N ALA A 100 -5.44 0.53 -10.24
CA ALA A 100 -5.22 1.76 -10.97
C ALA A 100 -4.70 2.88 -10.05
N ALA A 101 -5.19 2.98 -8.81
CA ALA A 101 -4.68 3.94 -7.83
C ALA A 101 -3.22 3.65 -7.44
N ILE A 102 -2.84 2.39 -7.24
CA ILE A 102 -1.45 1.98 -6.99
C ILE A 102 -0.55 2.40 -8.16
N ASP A 103 -0.98 2.12 -9.39
CA ASP A 103 -0.20 2.38 -10.60
C ASP A 103 -0.09 3.88 -10.96
N MET A 104 -1.01 4.71 -10.45
CA MET A 104 -1.04 6.16 -10.68
C MET A 104 -0.56 6.98 -9.47
N LEU A 105 0.03 6.33 -8.46
CA LEU A 105 0.62 7.07 -7.34
C LEU A 105 1.72 8.01 -7.86
N PRO A 106 1.77 9.29 -7.42
CA PRO A 106 2.78 10.24 -7.87
C PRO A 106 4.22 9.71 -7.72
N GLU A 107 5.08 9.98 -8.69
CA GLU A 107 6.47 9.50 -8.70
C GLU A 107 7.25 9.92 -7.45
N ASP A 108 7.00 11.12 -6.91
CA ASP A 108 7.63 11.60 -5.68
C ASP A 108 7.23 10.75 -4.47
N ASP A 109 5.95 10.41 -4.34
CA ASP A 109 5.44 9.54 -3.26
C ASP A 109 5.99 8.11 -3.42
N VAL A 110 6.05 7.61 -4.66
CA VAL A 110 6.68 6.32 -4.96
C VAL A 110 8.14 6.34 -4.54
N ALA A 111 8.91 7.37 -4.91
CA ALA A 111 10.31 7.50 -4.53
C ALA A 111 10.51 7.53 -3.01
N GLU A 112 9.66 8.25 -2.28
CA GLU A 112 9.69 8.27 -0.80
C GLU A 112 9.46 6.88 -0.21
N ILE A 113 8.41 6.17 -0.67
CA ILE A 113 8.10 4.80 -0.23
C ILE A 113 9.26 3.86 -0.54
N TRP A 114 9.83 3.94 -1.74
CA TRP A 114 10.95 3.11 -2.16
C TRP A 114 12.21 3.40 -1.34
N GLY A 115 12.45 4.65 -0.95
CA GLY A 115 13.54 5.00 -0.05
C GLY A 115 13.38 4.42 1.37
N MET A 116 12.16 4.14 1.81
CA MET A 116 11.88 3.57 3.14
C MET A 116 11.80 2.04 3.16
N TYR A 117 11.22 1.44 2.13
CA TYR A 117 10.86 0.00 2.11
C TYR A 117 11.58 -0.80 1.02
N GLY A 118 12.16 -0.12 0.04
CA GLY A 118 12.84 -0.72 -1.09
C GLY A 118 14.25 -1.25 -0.74
N PRO A 119 14.95 -1.83 -1.72
CA PRO A 119 16.35 -2.22 -1.55
C PRO A 119 17.20 -1.00 -1.20
N TYR A 120 18.24 -1.22 -0.38
CA TYR A 120 19.22 -0.17 -0.09
C TYR A 120 19.93 0.20 -1.39
N ASP A 121 20.05 1.50 -1.65
CA ASP A 121 20.98 2.00 -2.65
C ASP A 121 22.40 1.77 -2.10
N ASP A 122 23.05 0.72 -2.59
CA ASP A 122 24.40 0.34 -2.20
C ASP A 122 25.47 1.18 -2.90
N GLY A 123 25.07 2.11 -3.77
CA GLY A 123 25.97 3.03 -4.44
C GLY A 123 26.96 2.35 -5.38
N GLU A 124 26.68 1.13 -5.86
CA GLU A 124 27.57 0.41 -6.80
C GLU A 124 27.48 0.92 -8.26
N ASP A 125 26.74 2.00 -8.53
CA ASP A 125 26.75 2.73 -9.80
C ASP A 125 27.62 4.01 -9.74
N GLU A 126 28.92 3.89 -9.43
CA GLU A 126 29.98 4.87 -9.78
C GLU A 126 31.27 4.20 -10.30
#